data_AF-A0AAW1CD77-F1
#
_entry.id   AF-A0AAW1CD77-F1
#
_cell.length_a   1.000
_cell.length_b   1.000
_cell.length_c   1.000
_cell.angle_alpha   90.00
_cell.angle_beta   90.00
_cell.angle_gamma   90.00
#
_symmetry.space_group_name_H-M   'P 1'
#
loop_
_entity.id
_entity.type
_entity.pdbx_description
1 polymer ?
#
loop_
_entity_poly.entity_id
_entity_poly.type
_entity_poly.pdbx_seq_one_letter_code
_entity_poly.pdbx_strand_id
1 'polypeptide(L)'
;MEDKPGELLLLDTRSLAEFEVSHLPEAILVPPETDAVKESFKAWLKQEYEKCHRHIVCYCTVGYRSSMTAQLLNDYLCCETNQNFITSSMIYNLQGGLVKWASEKRWMIDQYNKPSSKIHPYNEVWAKLLEPEFKVETKEKV
;
A
#
# COMPACT_ATOMS: atom_id res chain seq x y z
N MET A 1 22.80 -17.59 -6.53
CA MET A 1 22.87 -16.44 -5.62
C MET A 1 21.47 -16.29 -5.06
N GLU A 2 21.25 -16.75 -3.83
CA GLU A 2 19.99 -16.49 -3.12
C GLU A 2 19.90 -14.96 -2.92
N ASP A 3 19.04 -14.30 -3.69
CA ASP A 3 18.58 -12.96 -3.35
C ASP A 3 17.83 -13.10 -2.02
N LYS A 4 18.48 -12.76 -0.91
CA LYS A 4 17.73 -12.42 0.30
C LYS A 4 16.89 -11.21 -0.10
N PRO A 5 15.55 -11.29 -0.10
CA PRO A 5 14.75 -10.12 -0.44
C PRO A 5 15.14 -9.02 0.55
N GLY A 6 15.74 -7.95 0.04
CA GLY A 6 15.86 -6.72 0.81
C GLY A 6 14.45 -6.38 1.24
N GLU A 7 14.19 -6.47 2.54
CA GLU A 7 12.84 -6.63 3.07
C GLU A 7 11.97 -5.44 2.61
N LEU A 8 11.03 -5.71 1.71
CA LEU A 8 10.15 -4.74 1.07
C LEU A 8 9.03 -4.38 2.05
N LEU A 9 8.88 -3.09 2.36
CA LEU A 9 7.74 -2.61 3.13
C LEU A 9 6.60 -2.22 2.18
N LEU A 10 5.46 -2.90 2.30
CA LEU A 10 4.24 -2.57 1.56
C LEU A 10 3.30 -1.75 2.45
N LEU A 11 2.95 -0.55 2.01
CA LEU A 11 2.02 0.34 2.70
C LEU A 11 0.74 0.49 1.88
N ASP A 12 -0.37 0.05 2.44
CA ASP A 12 -1.70 0.24 1.87
C ASP A 12 -2.31 1.53 2.42
N THR A 13 -2.54 2.52 1.56
CA THR A 13 -3.03 3.85 1.97
C THR A 13 -4.52 4.04 1.72
N ARG A 14 -5.24 2.92 1.57
CA ARG A 14 -6.70 2.89 1.43
C ARG A 14 -7.38 2.88 2.79
N SER A 15 -8.71 2.97 2.78
CA SER A 15 -9.51 2.80 3.99
C SER A 15 -9.53 1.34 4.46
N LEU A 16 -9.87 1.11 5.73
CA LEU A 16 -10.02 -0.25 6.29
C LEU A 16 -11.02 -1.09 5.47
N ALA A 17 -12.17 -0.52 5.11
CA ALA A 17 -13.18 -1.21 4.30
C ALA A 17 -12.64 -1.65 2.92
N GLU A 18 -11.70 -0.90 2.35
CA GLU A 18 -11.05 -1.29 1.10
C GLU A 18 -10.02 -2.40 1.31
N PHE A 19 -9.27 -2.35 2.41
CA PHE A 19 -8.24 -3.32 2.80
C PHE A 19 -8.84 -4.69 3.13
N GLU A 20 -9.98 -4.70 3.81
CA GLU A 20 -10.65 -5.95 4.22
C GLU A 20 -11.17 -6.77 3.04
N VAL A 21 -11.57 -6.11 1.95
CA VAL A 21 -12.00 -6.78 0.70
C VAL A 21 -10.83 -7.47 0.01
N SER A 22 -9.71 -6.76 -0.09
CA SER A 22 -8.45 -7.32 -0.58
C SER A 22 -7.29 -6.39 -0.26
N HIS A 23 -6.08 -6.93 -0.19
CA HIS A 23 -4.83 -6.21 -0.06
C HIS A 23 -3.66 -7.10 -0.55
N LEU A 24 -2.47 -6.52 -0.66
CA LEU A 24 -1.26 -7.30 -0.96
C LEU A 24 -0.81 -8.07 0.30
N PRO A 25 -0.32 -9.31 0.16
CA PRO A 25 0.24 -10.05 1.29
C PRO A 25 1.27 -9.21 2.05
N GLU A 26 1.22 -9.28 3.38
CA GLU A 26 2.15 -8.58 4.29
C GLU A 26 2.07 -7.04 4.26
N ALA A 27 1.09 -6.46 3.54
CA ALA A 27 0.88 -5.03 3.54
C ALA A 27 0.41 -4.51 4.90
N ILE A 28 0.99 -3.39 5.32
CA ILE A 28 0.56 -2.65 6.50
C ILE A 28 -0.48 -1.63 6.06
N LEU A 29 -1.67 -1.70 6.65
CA LEU A 29 -2.69 -0.67 6.49
C LEU A 29 -2.24 0.61 7.18
N VAL A 30 -2.10 1.68 6.41
CA VAL A 30 -1.80 3.01 6.91
C VAL A 30 -3.00 3.91 6.62
N PRO A 31 -3.63 4.48 7.66
CA PRO A 31 -4.75 5.38 7.46
C PRO A 31 -4.38 6.56 6.54
N PRO A 32 -5.29 7.03 5.69
CA PRO A 32 -5.01 8.10 4.72
C PRO A 32 -4.71 9.46 5.38
N GLU A 33 -4.95 9.61 6.69
CA GLU A 33 -4.66 10.82 7.44
C GLU A 33 -3.14 11.02 7.61
N THR A 34 -2.67 12.20 7.18
CA THR A 34 -1.26 12.64 7.15
C THR A 34 -0.47 12.33 8.43
N ASP A 35 -1.07 12.58 9.61
CA ASP A 35 -0.39 12.37 10.89
C ASP A 35 -0.33 10.89 11.26
N ALA A 36 -1.37 10.12 10.94
CA ALA A 36 -1.41 8.69 11.16
C ALA A 36 -0.37 7.96 10.30
N VAL A 37 -0.11 8.43 9.08
CA VAL A 37 0.97 7.93 8.21
C VAL A 37 2.33 8.08 8.90
N LYS A 38 2.65 9.28 9.39
CA LYS A 38 3.95 9.54 10.03
C LYS A 38 4.14 8.71 11.29
N GLU A 39 3.12 8.62 12.15
CA GLU A 39 3.23 7.86 13.40
C GLU A 39 3.34 6.35 13.16
N SER A 40 2.58 5.81 12.20
CA SER A 40 2.70 4.40 11.80
C SER A 40 4.09 4.09 11.25
N PHE A 41 4.61 4.99 10.41
CA PHE A 41 5.95 4.86 9.85
C PHE A 41 7.05 4.97 10.91
N LYS A 42 6.96 5.92 11.83
CA LYS A 42 7.89 6.05 12.98
C LYS A 42 7.87 4.80 13.86
N ALA A 43 6.69 4.25 14.14
CA ALA A 43 6.57 3.04 14.94
C ALA A 43 7.27 1.86 14.28
N TRP A 44 7.10 1.69 12.97
CA TRP A 44 7.81 0.68 12.18
C TRP A 44 9.34 0.92 12.18
N LEU A 45 9.78 2.16 11.94
CA LEU A 45 11.20 2.52 11.97
C LEU A 45 11.87 2.18 13.29
N LYS A 46 11.16 2.28 14.42
CA LYS A 46 11.69 1.92 15.75
C LYS A 46 11.79 0.41 15.96
N GLN A 47 10.85 -0.36 15.44
CA GLN A 47 10.85 -1.83 15.57
C GLN A 47 11.93 -2.46 14.69
N GLU A 48 12.13 -1.91 13.50
CA GLU A 48 12.98 -2.49 12.46
C GLU A 48 14.26 -1.68 12.23
N TYR A 49 14.66 -0.78 13.16
CA TYR A 49 15.84 0.10 13.00
C TYR A 49 17.14 -0.68 12.72
N GLU A 50 17.23 -1.92 13.19
CA GLU A 50 18.39 -2.81 12.98
C GLU A 50 18.31 -3.61 11.66
N LYS A 51 17.15 -3.63 11.00
CA LYS A 51 16.93 -4.32 9.74
C LYS A 51 16.94 -3.29 8.61
N CYS A 52 17.95 -3.39 7.76
CA CYS A 52 18.07 -2.54 6.58
C CYS A 52 16.97 -2.87 5.55
N HIS A 53 15.73 -2.46 5.79
CA HIS A 53 14.66 -2.45 4.80
C HIS A 53 14.96 -1.35 3.77
N ARG A 54 15.31 -1.74 2.55
CA ARG A 54 15.85 -0.84 1.52
C ARG A 54 14.76 -0.18 0.66
N HIS A 55 13.53 -0.68 0.68
CA HIS A 55 12.48 -0.20 -0.22
C HIS A 55 11.11 -0.17 0.46
N ILE A 56 10.41 0.95 0.32
CA ILE A 56 9.04 1.16 0.78
C ILE A 56 8.18 1.38 -0.46
N VAL A 57 7.10 0.62 -0.63
CA VAL A 57 6.13 0.80 -1.71
C VAL A 57 4.79 1.17 -1.12
N CYS A 58 4.32 2.36 -1.44
CA CYS A 58 2.97 2.81 -1.13
C CYS A 58 2.03 2.46 -2.28
N TYR A 59 0.83 1.97 -1.98
CA TYR A 59 -0.21 1.77 -2.97
C TYR A 59 -1.59 2.16 -2.44
N CYS A 60 -2.47 2.54 -3.37
CA CYS A 60 -3.89 2.69 -3.10
C CYS A 60 -4.71 2.06 -4.23
N THR A 61 -5.97 2.44 -4.39
CA THR A 61 -6.87 1.88 -5.41
C THR A 61 -6.32 2.13 -6.82
N VAL A 62 -5.93 3.36 -7.13
CA VAL A 62 -5.53 3.80 -8.49
C VAL A 62 -4.15 4.47 -8.56
N GLY A 63 -3.50 4.71 -7.42
CA GLY A 63 -2.15 5.29 -7.33
C GLY A 63 -2.08 6.80 -7.00
N TYR A 64 -3.21 7.49 -6.81
CA TYR A 64 -3.24 8.92 -6.47
C TYR A 64 -2.94 9.20 -4.99
N ARG A 65 -3.71 8.60 -4.07
CA ARG A 65 -3.46 8.76 -2.62
C ARG A 65 -2.03 8.32 -2.23
N SER A 66 -1.59 7.20 -2.78
CA SER A 66 -0.26 6.64 -2.49
C SER A 66 0.90 7.45 -3.06
N SER A 67 0.71 8.22 -4.14
CA SER A 67 1.76 9.14 -4.60
C SER A 67 1.99 10.27 -3.59
N MET A 68 0.90 10.78 -3.00
CA MET A 68 0.98 11.80 -1.95
C MET A 68 1.65 11.25 -0.68
N THR A 69 1.29 10.03 -0.27
CA THR A 69 1.94 9.34 0.85
C THR A 69 3.43 9.13 0.60
N ALA A 70 3.81 8.64 -0.59
CA ALA A 70 5.21 8.41 -0.95
C ALA A 70 6.03 9.70 -0.87
N GLN A 71 5.49 10.81 -1.39
CA GLN A 71 6.13 12.13 -1.31
C GLN A 71 6.27 12.61 0.13
N LEU A 72 5.22 12.51 0.94
CA LEU A 72 5.24 12.89 2.35
C LEU A 72 6.30 12.12 3.14
N LEU A 73 6.40 10.80 2.93
CA LEU A 73 7.39 9.96 3.60
C LEU A 73 8.82 10.32 3.15
N ASN A 74 9.00 10.62 1.86
CA ASN A 74 10.29 11.05 1.33
C ASN A 74 10.73 12.38 1.95
N ASP A 75 9.83 13.36 2.03
CA ASP A 75 10.10 14.66 2.65
C ASP A 75 10.40 14.50 4.14
N TYR A 76 9.63 13.67 4.83
CA TYR A 76 9.83 13.36 6.25
C TYR A 76 11.23 12.75 6.52
N LEU A 77 11.64 11.77 5.71
CA LEU A 77 12.97 11.17 5.83
C LEU A 77 14.10 12.15 5.51
N CYS A 78 13.92 13.01 4.50
CA CYS A 78 14.88 14.07 4.16
C CYS A 78 15.07 15.07 5.30
N CYS A 79 14.00 15.41 6.03
CA CYS A 79 14.05 16.42 7.09
C CYS A 79 14.52 15.87 8.45
N GLU A 80 14.18 14.62 8.80
CA GLU A 80 14.38 14.11 10.17
C GLU A 80 15.60 13.20 10.37
N THR A 81 16.28 12.73 9.32
CA THR A 81 17.36 11.74 9.48
C THR A 81 18.75 12.31 9.21
N ASN A 82 19.68 12.09 10.16
CA ASN A 82 21.12 12.19 9.89
C ASN A 82 21.47 11.27 8.70
N GLN A 83 22.34 11.74 7.81
CA GLN A 83 22.57 11.29 6.42
C GLN A 83 22.76 9.77 6.15
N ASN A 84 22.85 8.92 7.17
CA ASN A 84 23.08 7.48 7.05
C ASN A 84 21.81 6.64 6.77
N PHE A 85 20.60 7.13 7.11
CA PHE A 85 19.35 6.39 6.82
C PHE A 85 18.84 6.66 5.40
N ILE A 86 18.98 7.90 4.92
CA ILE A 86 18.55 8.36 3.58
C ILE A 86 19.31 7.62 2.47
N THR A 87 20.54 7.18 2.72
CA THR A 87 21.43 6.66 1.68
C THR A 87 21.06 5.26 1.18
N SER A 88 20.16 4.53 1.85
CA SER A 88 19.83 3.13 1.49
C SER A 88 18.34 2.83 1.28
N SER A 89 17.44 3.77 1.58
CA SER A 89 15.99 3.53 1.56
C SER A 89 15.31 4.34 0.45
N MET A 90 14.68 3.65 -0.50
CA MET A 90 13.90 4.29 -1.58
C MET A 90 12.40 4.12 -1.32
N ILE A 91 11.63 5.18 -1.54
CA ILE A 91 10.17 5.16 -1.44
C ILE A 91 9.57 5.21 -2.84
N TYR A 92 8.64 4.32 -3.12
CA TYR A 92 7.98 4.16 -4.41
C TYR A 92 6.46 4.25 -4.28
N ASN A 93 5.82 4.64 -5.38
CA ASN A 93 4.38 4.52 -5.57
C ASN A 93 4.09 3.36 -6.53
N LEU A 94 3.16 2.48 -6.19
CA LEU A 94 2.68 1.45 -7.11
C LEU A 94 1.80 2.10 -8.19
N GLN A 95 2.38 2.31 -9.37
CA GLN A 95 1.69 2.94 -10.49
C GLN A 95 0.41 2.16 -10.88
N GLY A 96 -0.72 2.86 -10.93
CA GLY A 96 -2.03 2.27 -11.24
C GLY A 96 -2.69 1.55 -10.07
N GLY A 97 -2.02 1.50 -8.90
CA GLY A 97 -2.56 0.95 -7.67
C GLY A 97 -3.01 -0.51 -7.77
N LEU A 98 -3.92 -0.88 -6.88
CA LEU A 98 -4.45 -2.23 -6.81
C LEU A 98 -5.31 -2.59 -8.04
N VAL A 99 -5.96 -1.61 -8.66
CA VAL A 99 -6.74 -1.83 -9.91
C VAL A 99 -5.84 -2.39 -11.02
N LYS A 100 -4.70 -1.74 -11.28
CA LYS A 100 -3.75 -2.24 -12.29
C LYS A 100 -3.18 -3.58 -11.87
N TRP A 101 -2.82 -3.75 -10.59
CA TRP A 101 -2.31 -5.01 -10.06
C TRP A 101 -3.26 -6.19 -10.33
N ALA A 102 -4.56 -6.02 -10.08
CA ALA A 102 -5.56 -7.05 -10.36
C ALA A 102 -5.76 -7.29 -11.86
N SER A 103 -5.75 -6.24 -12.69
CA SER A 103 -5.85 -6.39 -14.16
C SER A 103 -4.71 -7.23 -14.73
N GLU A 104 -3.54 -7.20 -14.10
CA GLU A 104 -2.40 -8.06 -14.41
C GLU A 104 -2.49 -9.47 -13.81
N LYS A 105 -3.65 -9.82 -13.23
CA LYS A 105 -3.97 -11.12 -12.60
C LYS A 105 -2.97 -11.54 -11.52
N ARG A 106 -2.44 -10.56 -10.80
CA ARG A 106 -1.49 -10.78 -9.72
C ARG A 106 -2.20 -11.14 -8.41
N TRP A 107 -1.49 -11.86 -7.56
CA TRP A 107 -2.02 -12.37 -6.29
C TRP A 107 -2.33 -11.23 -5.30
N MET A 108 -3.51 -11.32 -4.68
CA MET A 108 -3.95 -10.52 -3.53
C MET A 108 -4.67 -11.44 -2.53
N ILE A 109 -4.84 -10.96 -1.31
CA ILE A 109 -5.52 -11.69 -0.23
C ILE A 109 -6.65 -10.85 0.39
N ASP A 110 -7.65 -11.49 0.96
CA ASP A 110 -8.67 -10.83 1.79
C ASP A 110 -8.23 -10.72 3.27
N GLN A 111 -9.08 -10.13 4.12
CA GLN A 111 -8.87 -10.06 5.57
C GLN A 111 -8.65 -11.41 6.29
N TYR A 112 -9.04 -12.52 5.67
CA TYR A 112 -8.86 -13.87 6.20
C TYR A 112 -7.63 -14.57 5.63
N ASN A 113 -6.73 -13.82 4.97
CA ASN A 113 -5.55 -14.33 4.25
C ASN A 113 -5.90 -15.33 3.14
N LYS A 114 -7.11 -15.29 2.59
CA LYS A 114 -7.50 -16.14 1.46
C LYS A 114 -7.27 -15.43 0.14
N PRO A 115 -6.90 -16.15 -0.93
CA PRO A 115 -6.74 -15.55 -2.25
C PRO A 115 -8.00 -14.78 -2.67
N SER A 116 -7.81 -13.53 -3.06
CA SER A 116 -8.89 -12.65 -3.53
C SER A 116 -8.49 -12.01 -4.85
N SER A 117 -9.44 -11.95 -5.78
CA SER A 117 -9.33 -11.13 -7.00
C SER A 117 -10.19 -9.87 -6.90
N LYS A 118 -10.94 -9.70 -5.81
CA LYS A 118 -11.93 -8.63 -5.68
C LYS A 118 -11.27 -7.33 -5.26
N ILE A 119 -11.80 -6.20 -5.72
CA ILE A 119 -11.35 -4.86 -5.34
C ILE A 119 -12.56 -4.07 -4.87
N HIS A 120 -12.42 -3.42 -3.72
CA HIS A 120 -13.35 -2.40 -3.29
C HIS A 120 -13.17 -1.15 -4.18
N PRO A 121 -14.22 -0.71 -4.91
CA PRO A 121 -14.06 0.34 -5.91
C PRO A 121 -13.81 1.73 -5.32
N TYR A 122 -13.87 1.92 -4.00
CA TYR A 122 -13.88 3.22 -3.30
C TYR A 122 -15.14 4.06 -3.60
N ASN A 123 -15.45 4.30 -4.88
CA ASN A 123 -16.68 4.97 -5.33
C ASN A 123 -17.14 4.45 -6.70
N GLU A 124 -18.31 4.88 -7.16
CA GLU A 124 -18.88 4.46 -8.44
C GLU A 124 -18.04 4.85 -9.66
N VAL A 125 -17.31 5.97 -9.58
CA VAL A 125 -16.47 6.45 -10.69
C VAL A 125 -15.35 5.45 -10.93
N TRP A 126 -14.65 5.03 -9.88
CA TRP A 126 -13.58 4.04 -9.96
C TRP A 126 -14.11 2.62 -10.19
N ALA A 127 -15.35 2.32 -9.78
CA ALA A 127 -16.00 1.06 -10.15
C ALA A 127 -16.06 0.88 -11.68
N LYS A 128 -16.07 1.95 -12.47
CA LYS A 128 -16.04 1.86 -13.94
C LYS A 128 -14.69 1.41 -14.51
N LEU A 129 -13.60 1.55 -13.76
CA LEU A 129 -12.27 1.10 -14.18
C LEU A 129 -12.01 -0.39 -13.89
N LEU A 130 -12.86 -1.03 -13.09
CA LEU A 130 -12.74 -2.44 -12.77
C LEU A 130 -13.42 -3.30 -13.84
N GLU A 131 -12.72 -4.35 -14.28
CA GLU A 131 -13.36 -5.43 -15.04
C GLU A 131 -14.41 -6.12 -14.14
N PRO A 132 -15.51 -6.64 -14.72
CA PRO A 132 -16.60 -7.24 -13.94
C PRO A 132 -16.13 -8.32 -12.97
N GLU A 133 -15.13 -9.15 -13.35
CA GLU A 133 -14.59 -10.18 -12.47
C GLU A 133 -13.94 -9.66 -11.18
N PHE A 134 -13.42 -8.43 -11.18
CA PHE A 134 -12.74 -7.83 -10.02
C PHE A 134 -13.68 -7.02 -9.13
N LYS A 135 -14.91 -6.76 -9.57
CA LYS A 135 -15.88 -6.04 -8.75
C LYS A 135 -16.38 -6.93 -7.61
N VAL A 136 -16.49 -6.35 -6.42
CA VAL A 136 -17.35 -6.90 -5.36
C VAL A 136 -18.79 -6.87 -5.83
N GLU A 137 -19.53 -7.96 -5.60
CA GLU A 137 -20.98 -7.96 -5.78
C GLU A 137 -21.59 -7.07 -4.70
N THR A 138 -21.80 -5.80 -5.00
CA THR A 138 -22.61 -4.94 -4.16
C THR A 138 -24.05 -5.41 -4.30
N LYS A 139 -24.53 -6.20 -3.33
CA LYS A 139 -25.97 -6.23 -3.08
C LYS A 139 -26.34 -4.83 -2.63
N GLU A 140 -26.92 -4.05 -3.54
CA GLU A 140 -27.58 -2.79 -3.20
C GLU A 140 -28.47 -3.06 -1.98
N LYS A 141 -28.18 -2.37 -0.88
CA LYS A 141 -29.19 -2.23 0.17
C LYS A 141 -30.26 -1.33 -0.44
N VAL A 142 -31.36 -1.97 -0.80
CA VAL A 142 -32.69 -1.37 -1.05
C VAL A 142 -33.02 -0.35 0.04
#